data_AF-A0A655Z3H0-F1
#
_entry.id   AF-A0A655Z3H0-F1
#
_cell.length_a   1.000
_cell.length_b   1.000
_cell.length_c   1.000
_cell.angle_alpha   90.00
_cell.angle_beta   90.00
_cell.angle_gamma   90.00
#
_symmetry.space_group_name_H-M   'P 1'
#
loop_
_entity.id
_entity.type
_entity.pdbx_description
1 polymer ?
#
loop_
_entity_poly.entity_id
_entity_poly.type
_entity_poly.pdbx_seq_one_letter_code
_entity_poly.pdbx_strand_id
1 'polypeptide(L)'
;MKHFNLKQTTLDPYQILKSKSNRISWNGLSDTQQYIDKTAVIEWFSLLRGYSEDLVKAIIVDGILENEFHKITFILNLVQSPEFQSMSSMQVYQLLYDFVCKTPQGILAWIDEKDFLMSRDVLAILSRNR
;
A
#
# COMPACT_ATOMS: atom_id res chain seq x y z
N MET A 1 30.77 1.30 6.65
CA MET A 1 29.29 1.27 6.61
C MET A 1 28.87 1.22 5.14
N LYS A 2 28.21 0.16 4.69
CA LYS A 2 27.72 0.06 3.31
C LYS A 2 26.28 0.58 3.28
N HIS A 3 26.06 1.72 2.62
CA HIS A 3 24.73 2.22 2.29
C HIS A 3 24.04 1.19 1.39
N PHE A 4 22.92 0.64 1.85
CA PHE A 4 22.10 -0.29 1.06
C PHE A 4 21.47 0.51 -0.09
N ASN A 5 21.97 0.29 -1.30
CA ASN A 5 21.58 1.04 -2.49
C ASN A 5 20.33 0.38 -3.09
N LEU A 6 19.15 0.87 -2.71
CA LEU A 6 17.82 0.33 -3.08
C LEU A 6 17.48 0.43 -4.58
N LYS A 7 18.42 0.81 -5.44
CA LYS A 7 18.16 1.13 -6.85
C LYS A 7 18.30 -0.05 -7.83
N GLN A 8 18.65 -1.27 -7.39
CA GLN A 8 19.03 -2.34 -8.33
C GLN A 8 18.55 -3.77 -7.99
N THR A 9 17.70 -3.96 -7.00
CA THR A 9 17.13 -5.28 -6.71
C THR A 9 15.68 -5.31 -7.15
N THR A 10 15.32 -6.27 -8.02
CA THR A 10 13.94 -6.72 -8.28
C THR A 10 13.17 -6.72 -6.97
N LEU A 11 11.98 -6.11 -6.96
CA LEU A 11 11.24 -5.94 -5.72
C LEU A 11 10.92 -7.32 -5.17
N ASP A 12 11.58 -7.69 -4.09
CA ASP A 12 11.16 -8.78 -3.25
C ASP A 12 10.43 -8.16 -2.06
N PRO A 13 9.08 -8.17 -2.04
CA PRO A 13 8.30 -7.66 -0.92
C PRO A 13 8.75 -8.28 0.40
N TYR A 14 9.21 -9.54 0.41
CA TYR A 14 9.74 -10.17 1.61
C TYR A 14 11.03 -9.50 2.11
N GLN A 15 11.92 -9.04 1.23
CA GLN A 15 13.15 -8.35 1.64
C GLN A 15 12.86 -6.94 2.15
N ILE A 16 11.87 -6.25 1.58
CA ILE A 16 11.42 -4.94 2.07
C ILE A 16 10.81 -5.07 3.47
N LEU A 17 9.90 -6.04 3.66
CA LEU A 17 9.28 -6.32 4.95
C LEU A 17 10.33 -6.74 6.00
N LYS A 18 11.26 -7.62 5.63
CA LYS A 18 12.35 -8.08 6.51
C LYS A 18 13.31 -6.95 6.89
N SER A 19 13.66 -6.07 5.95
CA SER A 19 14.58 -4.95 6.21
C SER A 19 13.94 -3.87 7.10
N LYS A 20 12.64 -3.61 6.96
CA LYS A 20 11.89 -2.72 7.86
C LYS A 20 11.73 -3.33 9.26
N SER A 21 11.36 -4.61 9.36
CA SER A 21 11.28 -5.34 10.65
C SER A 21 12.62 -5.33 11.40
N ASN A 22 13.74 -5.57 10.69
CA ASN A 22 15.08 -5.52 11.27
C ASN A 22 15.55 -4.11 11.64
N ARG A 23 14.97 -3.04 11.06
CA ARG A 23 15.27 -1.65 11.47
C ARG A 23 14.48 -1.25 12.71
N ILE A 24 13.25 -1.74 12.85
CA ILE A 24 12.37 -1.47 14.00
C ILE A 24 12.95 -2.12 15.28
N SER A 25 13.55 -3.31 15.17
CA SER A 25 14.15 -4.01 16.32
C SER A 25 15.34 -3.29 16.96
N TRP A 26 15.96 -2.31 16.29
CA TRP A 26 17.07 -1.52 16.85
C TRP A 26 16.61 -0.29 17.65
N ASN A 27 15.34 0.09 17.58
CA ASN A 27 14.82 1.27 18.29
C ASN A 27 14.37 0.99 19.73
N GLY A 28 14.65 -0.20 20.27
CA GLY A 28 14.76 -0.42 21.72
C GLY A 28 13.52 -0.08 22.56
N LEU A 29 12.32 -0.04 21.98
CA LEU A 29 11.07 0.15 22.72
C LEU A 29 10.01 -0.85 22.27
N SER A 30 9.73 -1.75 23.19
CA SER A 30 8.61 -2.69 23.26
C SER A 30 8.62 -3.90 22.31
N ASP A 31 8.96 -5.05 22.91
CA ASP A 31 8.31 -6.33 22.66
C ASP A 31 6.79 -6.16 22.57
N THR A 32 6.28 -6.14 21.35
CA THR A 32 5.06 -6.89 21.03
C THR A 32 5.37 -7.62 19.75
N GLN A 33 5.37 -8.95 19.80
CA GLN A 33 5.28 -9.76 18.60
C GLN A 33 3.97 -9.39 17.91
N GLN A 34 3.96 -8.37 17.05
CA GLN A 34 2.86 -8.12 16.14
C GLN A 34 2.76 -9.37 15.28
N TYR A 35 1.75 -10.19 15.57
CA TYR A 35 1.44 -11.36 14.77
C TYR A 35 0.92 -10.84 13.42
N ILE A 36 1.82 -10.73 12.45
CA ILE A 36 1.46 -10.47 11.07
C ILE A 36 0.93 -11.80 10.53
N ASP A 37 -0.37 -11.85 10.26
CA ASP A 37 -0.97 -12.94 9.49
C ASP A 37 -0.38 -12.92 8.07
N LYS A 38 0.62 -13.78 7.86
CA LYS A 38 1.34 -13.87 6.59
C LYS A 38 0.43 -14.27 5.45
N THR A 39 -0.60 -15.08 5.71
CA THR A 39 -1.55 -15.51 4.69
C THR A 39 -2.38 -14.31 4.24
N ALA A 40 -2.91 -13.54 5.19
CA ALA A 40 -3.68 -12.34 4.88
C ALA A 40 -2.85 -11.31 4.09
N VAL A 41 -1.57 -11.11 4.45
CA VAL A 41 -0.67 -10.23 3.70
C VAL A 41 -0.41 -10.75 2.28
N ILE A 42 -0.14 -12.04 2.11
CA ILE A 42 0.10 -12.63 0.77
C ILE A 42 -1.16 -12.52 -0.10
N GLU A 43 -2.32 -12.84 0.44
CA GLU A 43 -3.60 -12.74 -0.27
C GLU A 43 -3.89 -11.29 -0.67
N TRP A 44 -3.67 -10.34 0.23
CA TRP A 44 -3.82 -8.92 -0.06
C TRP A 44 -2.88 -8.45 -1.17
N PHE A 45 -1.58 -8.75 -1.09
CA PHE A 45 -0.62 -8.43 -2.16
C PHE A 45 -0.97 -9.10 -3.49
N SER A 46 -1.57 -10.31 -3.46
CA SER A 46 -1.94 -11.04 -4.66
C SER A 46 -2.97 -10.31 -5.53
N LEU A 47 -3.77 -9.42 -4.93
CA LEU A 47 -4.72 -8.56 -5.64
C LEU A 47 -4.04 -7.66 -6.67
N LEU A 48 -2.75 -7.36 -6.48
CA LEU A 48 -1.97 -6.52 -7.38
C LEU A 48 -0.94 -7.30 -8.22
N ARG A 49 -0.96 -8.64 -8.21
CA ARG A 49 0.04 -9.49 -8.91
C ARG A 49 0.12 -9.21 -10.41
N GLY A 50 -0.96 -8.77 -11.03
CA GLY A 50 -1.04 -8.49 -12.47
C GLY A 50 -0.43 -7.14 -12.89
N TYR A 51 -0.03 -6.30 -11.93
CA TYR A 51 0.47 -4.95 -12.19
C TYR A 51 1.99 -4.86 -12.11
N SER A 52 2.54 -3.81 -12.71
CA SER A 52 3.96 -3.49 -12.67
C SER A 52 4.42 -3.17 -11.25
N GLU A 53 5.69 -3.43 -10.97
CA GLU A 53 6.28 -3.07 -9.67
C GLU A 53 6.12 -1.58 -9.34
N ASP A 54 6.14 -0.70 -10.34
CA ASP A 54 6.05 0.73 -10.13
C ASP A 54 4.63 1.15 -9.74
N LEU A 55 3.60 0.55 -10.36
CA LEU A 55 2.22 0.77 -9.95
C LEU A 55 1.93 0.18 -8.56
N VAL A 56 2.48 -1.01 -8.27
CA VAL A 56 2.36 -1.63 -6.94
C VAL A 56 3.01 -0.76 -5.86
N LYS A 57 4.20 -0.20 -6.13
CA LYS A 57 4.85 0.75 -5.21
C LYS A 57 3.99 1.99 -5.00
N ALA A 58 3.47 2.58 -6.06
CA ALA A 58 2.62 3.76 -5.96
C ALA A 58 1.39 3.46 -5.09
N ILE A 59 0.73 2.32 -5.28
CA ILE A 59 -0.46 1.96 -4.49
C ILE A 59 -0.11 1.68 -3.02
N ILE A 60 0.90 0.84 -2.76
CA ILE A 60 1.18 0.34 -1.42
C ILE A 60 2.05 1.30 -0.63
N VAL A 61 3.17 1.72 -1.19
CA VAL A 61 4.13 2.58 -0.49
C VAL A 61 3.56 3.99 -0.43
N ASP A 62 3.36 4.62 -1.58
CA ASP A 62 2.96 6.03 -1.60
C ASP A 62 1.51 6.17 -1.11
N GLY A 63 0.58 5.38 -1.65
CA GLY A 63 -0.85 5.47 -1.35
C GLY A 63 -1.20 5.11 0.09
N ILE A 64 -0.68 3.98 0.61
CA ILE A 64 -1.07 3.45 1.93
C ILE A 64 -0.07 3.84 3.01
N LEU A 65 1.21 3.50 2.85
CA LEU A 65 2.20 3.68 3.92
C LEU A 65 2.57 5.16 4.12
N GLU A 66 2.66 5.93 3.04
CA GLU A 66 2.91 7.37 3.08
C GLU A 66 1.61 8.20 3.00
N ASN A 67 0.44 7.53 3.07
CA ASN A 67 -0.88 8.13 3.14
C ASN A 67 -1.24 9.03 1.94
N GLU A 68 -0.75 8.81 0.72
CA GLU A 68 -1.05 9.72 -0.41
C GLU A 68 -2.51 9.60 -0.93
N PHE A 69 -3.26 8.57 -0.56
CA PHE A 69 -4.66 8.40 -1.00
C PHE A 69 -5.63 9.46 -0.50
N HIS A 70 -5.29 10.27 0.52
CA HIS A 70 -6.13 11.43 0.87
C HIS A 70 -6.04 12.57 -0.17
N LYS A 71 -5.04 12.54 -1.07
CA LYS A 71 -4.84 13.56 -2.10
C LYS A 71 -5.51 13.15 -3.40
N ILE A 72 -6.57 13.86 -3.78
CA ILE A 72 -7.29 13.59 -5.03
C ILE A 72 -6.35 13.68 -6.25
N THR A 73 -5.39 14.61 -6.27
CA THR A 73 -4.42 14.73 -7.36
C THR A 73 -3.55 13.49 -7.53
N PHE A 74 -3.14 12.86 -6.42
CA PHE A 74 -2.41 11.60 -6.45
C PHE A 74 -3.27 10.50 -7.08
N ILE A 75 -4.53 10.37 -6.65
CA ILE A 75 -5.47 9.37 -7.20
C ILE A 75 -5.70 9.59 -8.70
N LEU A 76 -5.93 10.84 -9.13
CA LEU A 76 -6.15 11.15 -10.54
C LEU A 76 -4.94 10.81 -11.41
N ASN A 77 -3.73 11.07 -10.92
CA ASN A 77 -2.50 10.68 -11.62
C ASN A 77 -2.34 9.15 -11.67
N LEU A 78 -2.67 8.47 -10.58
CA LEU A 78 -2.59 7.01 -10.49
C LEU A 78 -3.56 6.33 -11.47
N VAL A 79 -4.79 6.83 -11.59
CA VAL A 79 -5.83 6.30 -12.50
C VAL A 79 -5.48 6.52 -13.98
N GLN A 80 -4.61 7.48 -14.29
CA GLN A 80 -4.10 7.68 -15.66
C GLN A 80 -2.99 6.67 -16.05
N SER A 81 -2.59 5.77 -15.16
CA SER A 81 -1.60 4.74 -15.47
C SER A 81 -2.02 3.93 -16.72
N PRO A 82 -1.08 3.63 -17.64
CA PRO A 82 -1.35 2.78 -18.80
C PRO A 82 -1.99 1.43 -18.45
N GLU A 83 -1.68 0.92 -17.26
CA GLU A 83 -2.17 -0.38 -16.77
C GLU A 83 -3.65 -0.37 -16.40
N PHE A 84 -4.25 0.81 -16.26
CA PHE A 84 -5.68 0.97 -16.02
C PHE A 84 -6.47 1.36 -17.27
N GLN A 85 -5.84 1.47 -18.45
CA GLN A 85 -6.51 1.92 -19.67
C GLN A 85 -7.70 1.03 -20.10
N SER A 86 -7.68 -0.26 -19.73
CA SER A 86 -8.78 -1.18 -20.01
C SER A 86 -9.95 -1.05 -19.03
N MET A 87 -9.83 -0.22 -18.00
CA MET A 87 -10.83 -0.01 -16.94
C MET A 87 -11.37 1.41 -17.03
N SER A 88 -12.66 1.59 -16.71
CA SER A 88 -13.19 2.94 -16.48
C SER A 88 -12.60 3.50 -15.17
N SER A 89 -12.49 4.83 -15.06
CA SER A 89 -11.99 5.47 -13.83
C SER A 89 -12.77 5.02 -12.59
N MET A 90 -14.08 4.79 -12.72
CA MET A 90 -14.92 4.28 -11.65
C MET A 90 -14.52 2.87 -11.21
N GLN A 91 -14.23 1.97 -12.16
CA GLN A 91 -13.72 0.63 -11.84
C GLN A 91 -12.37 0.70 -11.12
N VAL A 92 -11.51 1.65 -11.48
CA VAL A 92 -10.22 1.85 -10.82
C VAL A 92 -10.41 2.39 -9.40
N TYR A 93 -11.28 3.39 -9.20
CA TYR A 93 -11.59 3.90 -7.84
C TYR A 93 -12.16 2.80 -6.95
N GLN A 94 -13.05 1.95 -7.48
CA GLN A 94 -13.60 0.81 -6.76
C GLN A 94 -12.51 -0.21 -6.40
N LEU A 95 -11.62 -0.54 -7.34
CA LEU A 95 -10.49 -1.44 -7.09
C LEU A 95 -9.58 -0.91 -5.97
N LEU A 96 -9.21 0.37 -6.04
CA LEU A 96 -8.36 1.01 -5.03
C LEU A 96 -9.05 1.04 -3.66
N TYR A 97 -10.34 1.38 -3.63
CA TYR A 97 -11.14 1.37 -2.40
C TYR A 97 -11.22 -0.03 -1.78
N ASP A 98 -11.52 -1.06 -2.57
CA ASP A 98 -11.60 -2.44 -2.10
C ASP A 98 -10.25 -2.95 -1.61
N PHE A 99 -9.17 -2.56 -2.28
CA PHE A 99 -7.81 -2.89 -1.88
C PHE A 99 -7.44 -2.26 -0.53
N VAL A 100 -7.73 -0.97 -0.35
CA VAL A 100 -7.52 -0.26 0.92
C VAL A 100 -8.36 -0.85 2.05
N CYS A 101 -9.63 -1.20 1.79
CA CYS A 101 -10.48 -1.84 2.80
C CYS A 101 -10.00 -3.24 3.23
N LYS A 102 -9.23 -3.93 2.38
CA LYS A 102 -8.64 -5.25 2.67
C LYS A 102 -7.25 -5.15 3.32
N THR A 103 -6.78 -3.95 3.66
CA THR A 103 -5.46 -3.76 4.29
C THR A 103 -5.38 -4.61 5.58
N PRO A 104 -4.43 -5.57 5.69
CA PRO A 104 -4.35 -6.44 6.85
C PRO A 104 -4.02 -5.67 8.13
N GLN A 105 -4.50 -6.14 9.28
CA GLN A 105 -4.28 -5.50 10.58
C GLN A 105 -2.80 -5.26 10.90
N GLY A 106 -1.92 -6.18 10.48
CA GLY A 106 -0.48 -6.03 10.67
C GLY A 106 0.13 -4.86 9.89
N ILE A 107 -0.47 -4.47 8.76
CA ILE A 107 -0.08 -3.29 7.98
C ILE A 107 -0.73 -2.03 8.57
N LEU A 108 -2.02 -2.11 8.96
CA LEU A 108 -2.73 -1.01 9.62
C LEU A 108 -2.02 -0.54 10.88
N ALA A 109 -1.39 -1.45 11.62
CA ALA A 109 -0.63 -1.11 12.82
C ALA A 109 0.64 -0.27 12.57
N TRP A 110 1.01 -0.02 11.30
CA TRP A 110 2.13 0.84 10.92
C TRP A 110 1.69 2.23 10.46
N ILE A 111 0.38 2.48 10.39
CA ILE A 111 -0.21 3.67 9.81
C ILE A 111 -1.05 4.34 10.91
N ASP A 112 -1.09 5.68 10.92
CA ASP A 112 -2.00 6.39 11.80
C ASP A 112 -3.46 6.09 11.38
N GLU A 113 -4.31 5.75 12.36
CA GLU A 113 -5.69 5.35 12.09
C GLU A 113 -6.49 6.48 11.42
N LYS A 114 -6.28 7.74 11.82
CA LYS A 114 -6.98 8.89 11.26
C LYS A 114 -6.57 9.10 9.80
N ASP A 115 -5.28 8.97 9.52
CA ASP A 115 -4.73 9.09 8.17
C ASP A 115 -5.28 8.00 7.24
N PHE A 116 -5.29 6.75 7.72
CA PHE A 116 -5.89 5.63 6.99
C PHE A 116 -7.38 5.86 6.71
N LEU A 117 -8.15 6.31 7.71
CA LEU A 117 -9.58 6.61 7.54
C LEU A 117 -9.81 7.71 6.50
N MET A 118 -8.99 8.77 6.49
CA MET A 118 -9.08 9.83 5.47
C MET A 118 -8.85 9.28 4.06
N SER A 119 -7.79 8.51 3.86
CA SER A 119 -7.48 7.85 2.59
C SER A 119 -8.62 6.94 2.11
N ARG A 120 -9.17 6.13 3.02
CA ARG A 120 -10.30 5.24 2.73
C ARG A 120 -11.56 6.03 2.36
N ASP A 121 -11.88 7.08 3.11
CA ASP A 121 -13.11 7.85 2.92
C ASP A 121 -13.10 8.67 1.61
N VAL A 122 -11.94 9.22 1.22
CA VAL A 122 -11.77 9.86 -0.10
C VAL A 122 -12.03 8.85 -1.23
N LEU A 123 -11.42 7.67 -1.16
CA LEU A 123 -11.66 6.60 -2.14
C LEU A 123 -13.12 6.12 -2.14
N ALA A 124 -13.78 6.09 -0.98
CA ALA A 124 -15.20 5.74 -0.87
C ALA A 124 -16.11 6.76 -1.57
N ILE A 125 -15.79 8.05 -1.48
CA ILE A 125 -16.53 9.11 -2.18
C ILE A 125 -16.35 8.96 -3.69
N LEU A 126 -15.12 8.74 -4.13
CA LEU A 126 -14.81 8.59 -5.56
C LEU A 126 -15.41 7.31 -6.17
N SER A 127 -15.48 6.22 -5.41
CA SER A 127 -16.08 4.96 -5.88
C SER A 127 -17.62 5.00 -5.92
N ARG A 128 -18.24 5.85 -5.09
CA ARG A 128 -19.71 5.95 -4.97
C ARG A 128 -20.35 7.06 -5.80
N ASN A 129 -19.61 8.07 -6.23
CA ASN A 129 -20.17 9.15 -7.07
C ASN A 129 -20.69 8.57 -8.40
N ARG A 130 -22.03 8.58 -8.54
CA ARG A 130 -22.80 8.15 -9.71
C ARG A 130 -23.09 9.32 -10.63
#